data_AF-A0A9C7QW59-F1
#
_entry.id   AF-A0A9C7QW59-F1
#
_cell.length_a   1.000
_cell.length_b   1.000
_cell.length_c   1.000
_cell.angle_alpha   90.00
_cell.angle_beta   90.00
_cell.angle_gamma   90.00
#
_symmetry.space_group_name_H-M   'P 1'
#
loop_
_entity.id
_entity.type
_entity.pdbx_description
1 polymer ?
#
loop_
_entity_poly.entity_id
_entity_poly.type
_entity_poly.pdbx_seq_one_letter_code
_entity_poly.pdbx_strand_id
1 'polypeptide(L)'
;MSSDLSVCLMIALASASISMTVTQTELFAALRAWTARKNDLLGHLFKCFYCMSHWVVIAGMLIYRPTLLNSDIALIDWVMTAFIVLTITTFINGLLFKAFQAAIHTHVMKHEAQQLMNPHEQ
;
A
#
# COMPACT_ATOMS: atom_id res chain seq x y z
N MET A 1 -9.33 15.34 19.08
CA MET A 1 -8.91 14.04 19.63
C MET A 1 -9.63 12.84 19.01
N SER A 2 -10.95 12.63 19.19
CA SER A 2 -11.65 11.49 18.55
C SER A 2 -11.60 11.57 17.01
N SER A 3 -11.80 12.78 16.46
CA SER A 3 -11.77 13.02 15.00
C SER A 3 -10.40 12.76 14.37
N ASP A 4 -9.31 13.18 15.01
CA ASP A 4 -7.96 13.09 14.42
C ASP A 4 -7.45 11.66 14.37
N LEU A 5 -7.79 10.85 15.38
CA LEU A 5 -7.51 9.41 15.38
C LEU A 5 -8.23 8.70 14.25
N SER A 6 -9.53 8.95 14.08
CA SER A 6 -10.29 8.38 12.97
C SER A 6 -9.73 8.80 11.61
N VAL A 7 -9.37 10.08 11.44
CA VAL A 7 -8.73 10.57 10.21
C VAL A 7 -7.39 9.86 9.96
N CYS A 8 -6.54 9.73 10.97
CA CYS A 8 -5.26 9.01 10.86
C CYS A 8 -5.45 7.55 10.43
N LEU A 9 -6.45 6.85 10.99
CA LEU A 9 -6.77 5.47 10.63
C LEU A 9 -7.29 5.37 9.19
N MET A 10 -8.16 6.27 8.78
CA MET A 10 -8.67 6.32 7.40
C MET A 10 -7.54 6.60 6.40
N ILE A 11 -6.63 7.53 6.71
CA ILE A 11 -5.42 7.78 5.91
C ILE A 11 -4.59 6.51 5.83
N ALA A 12 -4.36 5.80 6.94
CA ALA A 12 -3.55 4.59 6.93
C ALA A 12 -4.15 3.47 6.06
N LEU A 13 -5.45 3.21 6.20
CA LEU A 13 -6.18 2.20 5.43
C LEU A 13 -6.23 2.54 3.93
N ALA A 14 -6.54 3.79 3.61
CA ALA A 14 -6.57 4.26 2.22
C ALA A 14 -5.16 4.19 1.61
N SER A 15 -4.14 4.65 2.34
CA SER A 15 -2.75 4.63 1.87
C SER A 15 -2.26 3.22 1.61
N ALA A 16 -2.61 2.26 2.47
CA ALA A 16 -2.26 0.86 2.30
C ALA A 16 -2.92 0.30 1.02
N SER A 17 -4.22 0.50 0.91
CA SER A 17 -5.01 0.02 -0.24
C SER A 17 -4.53 0.60 -1.56
N ILE A 18 -4.29 1.92 -1.63
CA ILE A 18 -3.79 2.60 -2.83
C ILE A 18 -2.38 2.09 -3.17
N SER A 19 -1.49 1.98 -2.19
CA SER A 19 -0.11 1.54 -2.42
C SER A 19 -0.06 0.11 -2.95
N MET A 20 -0.83 -0.81 -2.36
CA MET A 20 -0.95 -2.18 -2.85
C MET A 20 -1.55 -2.22 -4.25
N THR A 21 -2.60 -1.43 -4.50
CA THR A 21 -3.25 -1.38 -5.82
C THR A 21 -2.27 -0.94 -6.89
N VAL A 22 -1.59 0.19 -6.70
CA VAL A 22 -0.66 0.75 -7.68
C VAL A 22 0.56 -0.15 -7.90
N THR A 23 1.06 -0.81 -6.85
CA THR A 23 2.32 -1.58 -6.93
C THR A 23 2.12 -3.04 -7.33
N GLN A 24 0.98 -3.65 -6.99
CA GLN A 24 0.74 -5.09 -7.17
C GLN A 24 -0.28 -5.44 -8.25
N THR A 25 -1.26 -4.58 -8.55
CA THR A 25 -2.31 -4.97 -9.52
C THR A 25 -1.82 -4.87 -10.96
N GLU A 26 -2.33 -5.77 -11.79
CA GLU A 26 -2.01 -5.84 -13.22
C GLU A 26 -2.42 -4.56 -13.98
N LEU A 27 -3.48 -3.89 -13.51
CA LEU A 27 -3.96 -2.64 -14.11
C LEU A 27 -2.86 -1.57 -14.19
N PHE A 28 -1.95 -1.54 -13.22
CA PHE A 28 -0.85 -0.58 -13.15
C PHE A 28 0.47 -1.13 -13.69
N ALA A 29 0.50 -2.33 -14.29
CA ALA A 29 1.72 -2.91 -14.86
C ALA A 29 2.34 -2.03 -15.97
N ALA A 30 1.51 -1.50 -16.87
CA ALA A 30 1.96 -0.59 -17.93
C ALA A 30 2.54 0.71 -17.37
N LEU A 31 1.91 1.29 -16.33
CA LEU A 31 2.42 2.47 -15.65
C LEU A 31 3.79 2.21 -15.02
N ARG A 32 3.93 1.10 -14.28
CA ARG A 32 5.21 0.68 -13.65
C ARG A 32 6.32 0.46 -14.67
N ALA A 33 6.00 -0.13 -15.82
CA ALA A 33 6.96 -0.33 -16.90
C ALA A 33 7.37 1.00 -17.53
N TRP A 34 6.42 1.92 -17.74
CA TRP A 34 6.69 3.24 -18.29
C TRP A 34 7.55 4.10 -17.36
N THR A 35 7.25 4.14 -16.05
CA THR A 35 8.03 4.92 -15.08
C THR A 35 9.46 4.40 -14.96
N ALA A 36 9.66 3.08 -14.97
CA ALA A 36 10.97 2.46 -14.95
C ALA A 36 11.82 2.80 -16.19
N ARG A 37 11.21 2.99 -17.36
CA ARG A 37 11.95 3.43 -18.57
C ARG A 37 12.37 4.90 -18.51
N LYS A 38 11.66 5.72 -17.74
CA LYS A 38 11.91 7.16 -17.66
C LYS A 38 12.97 7.52 -16.60
N ASN A 39 12.94 6.85 -15.45
CA ASN A 39 13.90 7.05 -14.37
C ASN A 39 13.87 5.85 -13.42
N ASP A 40 15.04 5.27 -13.12
CA ASP A 40 15.16 4.11 -12.22
C ASP A 40 14.59 4.36 -10.82
N LEU A 41 14.74 5.56 -10.28
CA LEU A 41 14.22 5.91 -8.95
C LEU A 41 12.69 5.94 -8.93
N LEU A 42 12.07 6.50 -9.97
CA LEU A 42 10.61 6.45 -10.13
C LEU A 42 10.15 5.01 -10.37
N GLY A 43 10.89 4.23 -11.14
CA GLY A 43 10.64 2.79 -11.31
C GLY A 43 10.62 2.05 -9.97
N HIS A 44 11.57 2.33 -9.07
CA HIS A 44 11.60 1.72 -7.74
C HIS A 44 10.41 2.13 -6.88
N LEU A 45 10.06 3.42 -6.88
CA LEU A 45 8.91 3.95 -6.14
C LEU A 45 7.61 3.22 -6.50
N PHE A 46 7.33 3.05 -7.79
CA PHE A 46 6.08 2.42 -8.26
C PHE A 46 6.07 0.89 -8.17
N LYS A 47 7.18 0.25 -7.79
CA LYS A 47 7.27 -1.20 -7.54
C LYS A 47 7.25 -1.54 -6.06
N CYS A 48 7.62 -0.60 -5.19
CA CYS A 48 7.73 -0.83 -3.75
C CYS A 48 6.51 -0.26 -3.01
N PHE A 49 5.66 -1.13 -2.45
CA PHE A 49 4.48 -0.70 -1.68
C PHE A 49 4.86 0.18 -0.48
N TYR A 50 6.00 -0.09 0.16
CA TYR A 50 6.50 0.71 1.28
C TYR A 50 6.87 2.13 0.83
N CYS A 51 7.64 2.26 -0.26
CA CYS A 51 7.97 3.55 -0.82
C CYS A 51 6.71 4.31 -1.23
N MET A 52 5.79 3.66 -1.96
CA MET A 52 4.54 4.29 -2.39
C MET A 52 3.72 4.79 -1.19
N SER A 53 3.66 4.01 -0.10
CA SER A 53 2.94 4.39 1.13
C SER A 53 3.47 5.67 1.76
N HIS A 54 4.77 5.97 1.68
CA HIS A 54 5.29 7.25 2.19
C HIS A 54 4.62 8.43 1.48
N TRP A 55 4.58 8.38 0.15
CA TRP A 55 4.03 9.46 -0.65
C TRP A 55 2.52 9.60 -0.46
N VAL A 56 1.79 8.49 -0.37
CA VAL A 56 0.34 8.53 -0.14
C VAL A 56 0.02 9.03 1.27
N VAL A 57 0.76 8.59 2.30
CA VAL A 57 0.58 9.09 3.67
C VAL A 57 0.94 10.57 3.76
N ILE A 58 2.06 11.01 3.18
CA ILE A 58 2.45 12.42 3.13
C ILE A 58 1.35 13.25 2.47
N ALA A 59 0.80 12.81 1.33
CA ALA A 59 -0.29 13.49 0.67
C ALA A 59 -1.54 13.60 1.57
N GLY A 60 -1.95 12.50 2.22
CA GLY A 60 -3.06 12.50 3.17
C GLY A 60 -2.82 13.44 4.36
N MET A 61 -1.64 13.38 4.97
CA MET A 61 -1.25 14.25 6.08
C MET A 61 -1.24 15.73 5.69
N LEU A 62 -0.83 16.08 4.46
CA LEU A 62 -0.82 17.47 3.97
C LEU A 62 -2.22 18.03 3.73
N ILE A 63 -3.15 17.18 3.26
CA ILE A 63 -4.53 17.55 2.97
C ILE A 63 -5.34 17.70 4.26
N TYR A 64 -5.33 16.67 5.12
CA TYR A 64 -6.19 16.61 6.30
C TYR A 64 -5.54 17.20 7.55
N ARG A 65 -4.21 17.32 7.57
CA ARG A 65 -3.41 17.89 8.66
C ARG A 65 -3.77 17.39 10.07
N PRO A 66 -3.96 16.06 10.29
CA PRO A 66 -4.25 15.57 11.64
C PRO A 66 -2.99 15.63 12.52
N THR A 67 -3.20 15.83 13.82
CA THR A 67 -2.14 15.78 14.84
C THR A 67 -2.63 14.96 16.03
N LEU A 68 -1.96 13.86 16.34
CA LEU A 68 -2.29 12.99 17.48
C LEU A 68 -1.62 13.44 18.77
N LEU A 69 -0.42 14.00 18.63
CA LEU A 69 0.39 14.52 19.73
C LEU A 69 0.12 16.02 19.89
N ASN A 70 0.30 16.50 21.11
CA ASN A 70 0.23 17.92 21.45
C ASN A 70 1.43 18.26 22.33
N SER A 71 2.45 18.84 21.71
CA SER A 71 3.63 19.45 22.31
C SER A 71 3.69 20.94 21.92
N ASP A 72 4.69 21.66 22.43
CA ASP A 72 4.90 23.07 22.08
C ASP A 72 5.39 23.29 20.63
N ILE A 73 5.72 22.21 19.90
CA ILE A 73 6.27 22.27 18.54
C ILE A 73 5.39 21.47 17.59
N ALA A 74 4.40 22.15 16.99
CA ALA A 74 3.42 21.53 16.08
C ALA A 74 4.02 20.77 14.90
N LEU A 75 5.18 21.20 14.38
CA LEU A 75 5.87 20.50 13.29
C LEU A 75 6.35 19.11 13.71
N ILE A 76 6.87 18.98 14.94
CA ILE A 76 7.34 17.69 15.47
C ILE A 76 6.15 16.76 15.65
N ASP A 77 5.05 17.25 16.22
CA ASP A 77 3.83 16.45 16.40
C ASP A 77 3.25 15.94 15.09
N TRP A 78 3.25 16.79 14.05
CA TRP A 78 2.77 16.43 12.72
C TRP A 78 3.68 15.36 12.08
N VAL A 79 5.00 15.52 12.16
CA VAL A 79 5.97 14.54 11.65
C VAL A 79 5.82 13.20 12.39
N MET A 80 5.76 13.23 13.72
CA MET A 80 5.57 12.03 14.53
C MET A 80 4.25 11.33 14.21
N THR A 81 3.17 12.10 14.06
CA THR A 81 1.86 11.56 13.62
C THR A 81 1.97 10.91 12.24
N ALA A 82 2.66 11.53 11.29
CA ALA A 82 2.86 10.95 9.96
C ALA A 82 3.60 9.60 10.01
N PHE A 83 4.64 9.48 10.84
CA PHE A 83 5.36 8.21 11.01
C PHE A 83 4.53 7.13 11.74
N ILE A 84 3.67 7.52 12.68
CA ILE A 84 2.71 6.58 13.30
C ILE A 84 1.73 6.05 12.25
N VAL A 85 1.13 6.94 11.46
CA VAL A 85 0.20 6.58 10.37
C VAL A 85 0.91 5.69 9.35
N LEU A 86 2.14 6.01 8.97
CA LEU A 86 2.93 5.20 8.05
C LEU A 86 3.26 3.81 8.62
N THR A 87 3.56 3.71 9.91
CA THR A 87 3.81 2.41 10.56
C THR A 87 2.57 1.53 10.51
N ILE A 88 1.40 2.09 10.82
CA ILE A 88 0.12 1.38 10.72
C ILE A 88 -0.16 0.97 9.25
N THR A 89 0.06 1.90 8.32
CA THR A 89 -0.11 1.66 6.87
C THR A 89 0.74 0.47 6.40
N THR A 90 2.00 0.43 6.80
CA THR A 90 2.96 -0.59 6.35
C THR A 90 2.69 -1.95 7.00
N PHE A 91 2.23 -1.95 8.27
CA PHE A 91 1.72 -3.15 8.91
C PHE A 91 0.51 -3.72 8.16
N ILE A 92 -0.47 -2.88 7.81
CA ILE A 92 -1.65 -3.28 7.03
C ILE A 92 -1.23 -3.80 5.65
N ASN A 93 -0.30 -3.13 4.95
CA ASN A 93 0.23 -3.63 3.69
C ASN A 93 0.84 -5.02 3.82
N GLY A 94 1.59 -5.30 4.89
CA GLY A 94 2.14 -6.63 5.14
C GLY A 94 1.05 -7.69 5.30
N LEU A 95 -0.05 -7.36 5.97
CA LEU A 95 -1.21 -8.24 6.10
C LEU A 95 -1.92 -8.44 4.74
N LEU A 96 -2.17 -7.37 4.00
CA LEU A 96 -2.77 -7.43 2.67
C LEU A 96 -1.92 -8.25 1.69
N PHE A 97 -0.61 -8.07 1.73
CA PHE A 97 0.32 -8.79 0.87
C PHE A 97 0.32 -10.29 1.18
N LYS A 98 0.34 -10.68 2.46
CA LYS A 98 0.19 -12.09 2.86
C LYS A 98 -1.15 -12.67 2.41
N ALA A 99 -2.25 -11.94 2.60
CA ALA A 99 -3.57 -12.38 2.16
C ALA A 99 -3.63 -12.55 0.63
N PHE A 100 -3.05 -11.62 -0.12
CA PHE A 100 -2.97 -11.66 -1.58
C PHE A 100 -2.14 -12.86 -2.07
N GLN A 101 -0.97 -13.11 -1.45
CA GLN A 101 -0.16 -14.29 -1.76
C GLN A 101 -0.90 -15.59 -1.48
N ALA A 102 -1.60 -15.70 -0.34
CA ALA A 102 -2.39 -16.88 -0.01
C ALA A 102 -3.53 -17.12 -1.02
N ALA A 103 -4.18 -16.05 -1.48
CA ALA A 103 -5.22 -16.12 -2.49
C ALA A 103 -4.68 -16.58 -3.86
N ILE A 104 -3.55 -16.01 -4.30
CA ILE A 104 -2.89 -16.42 -5.55
C ILE A 104 -2.44 -17.87 -5.48
N HIS A 105 -1.76 -18.27 -4.40
CA HIS A 105 -1.30 -19.64 -4.22
C HIS A 105 -2.47 -20.62 -4.31
N THR A 106 -3.59 -20.31 -3.64
CA THR A 106 -4.80 -21.14 -3.70
C THR A 106 -5.38 -21.21 -5.11
N HIS A 107 -5.38 -20.10 -5.86
CA HIS A 107 -5.88 -20.07 -7.23
C HIS A 107 -5.02 -20.91 -8.18
N VAL A 108 -3.68 -20.80 -8.07
CA VAL A 108 -2.73 -21.58 -8.88
C VAL A 108 -2.89 -23.06 -8.59
N MET A 109 -2.91 -23.47 -7.31
CA MET A 109 -3.10 -24.89 -6.94
C MET A 109 -4.42 -25.47 -7.46
N LYS A 110 -5.51 -24.69 -7.43
CA LYS A 110 -6.81 -25.12 -8.00
C LYS A 110 -6.75 -25.28 -9.51
N HIS A 111 -6.09 -24.35 -10.20
CA HIS A 111 -5.94 -24.38 -11.65
C HIS A 111 -5.09 -25.59 -12.09
N GLU A 112 -3.97 -25.85 -11.42
CA GLU A 112 -3.11 -27.02 -11.68
C GLU A 112 -3.86 -28.33 -11.41
N ALA A 113 -4.58 -28.44 -10.29
CA ALA A 113 -5.39 -29.62 -9.99
C ALA A 113 -6.48 -29.86 -11.04
N GLN A 114 -7.12 -28.80 -11.54
CA GLN A 114 -8.13 -28.89 -12.59
C GLN A 114 -7.52 -29.34 -13.93
N GLN A 115 -6.32 -28.88 -14.28
CA GLN A 115 -5.60 -29.35 -15.47
C GLN A 115 -5.21 -30.84 -15.36
N LEU A 116 -4.77 -31.29 -14.18
CA LEU A 116 -4.43 -32.70 -13.94
C LEU A 116 -5.66 -33.63 -13.96
N MET A 117 -6.82 -33.15 -13.51
CA MET A 117 -8.07 -33.93 -13.51
C MET A 117 -8.80 -33.93 -14.85
N ASN A 118 -8.48 -33.01 -15.77
CA ASN A 118 -9.10 -32.96 -17.10
C ASN A 118 -8.04 -32.98 -18.23
N PRO A 119 -7.19 -34.03 -18.31
CA PRO A 119 -6.10 -34.09 -19.28
C PRO A 119 -6.55 -34.27 -20.76
N HIS A 120 -7.86 -34.44 -21.01
CA HIS A 120 -8.43 -34.76 -22.33
C HIS A 120 -9.19 -33.60 -23.01
N GLU A 121 -9.15 -32.38 -22.47
CA GLU A 121 -9.82 -31.19 -23.03
C GLU A 121 -8.84 -30.17 -23.68
N GLN A 122 -7.65 -30.63 -24.10
CA GLN A 122 -6.67 -29.85 -24.87
C GLN A 122 -6.61 -30.27 -26.33
#